data_AF-A0A9R0CFD0-F1
#
_entry.id   AF-A0A9R0CFD0-F1
#
_cell.length_a   1.000
_cell.length_b   1.000
_cell.length_c   1.000
_cell.angle_alpha   90.00
_cell.angle_beta   90.00
_cell.angle_gamma   90.00
#
_symmetry.space_group_name_H-M   'P 1'
#
loop_
_entity.id
_entity.type
_entity.pdbx_description
1 polymer ?
#
loop_
_entity_poly.entity_id
_entity_poly.type
_entity_poly.pdbx_seq_one_letter_code
_entity_poly.pdbx_strand_id
1 'polypeptide(L)'
;MENVFKRLQEFNGYDGYKESFEMNYLCIYESIPLREQVELANNLVDEILNMYKSESNEIYLLEDSNSKSLICYFEIFMKKINTLVKEMIIDEKWLYKLTKELIYKSKKVEYVKLGLVLSEKYLNVENLREVVDTFSKSGEYVFYLSNTIKKLEFYNTYLFNLSKKATGSIKVFAIVNMENLDSKINSYLIEDGYKDTKYERLLMNYIISIVDLNEYLEKRDLDKEKINNLARLICNYLLSVEFKYIGNKLELVNRFLPTVVNYGTNFESLYSIFLIAINVLKDENIEYNKIEFEKEINDILLSEKWKNIYFEALRDASGKTEDIIKMSEIYDVNLSFDDLLPYLNRDIRDFEVYWHISKKGTTSSRLKLLNFFEETFKIDDLIGKMKDIEKDKLTQEYYDDMLFFIVLKGSKSLYPEGKNISLKGIFGNINEVRKESINILKRYREKLSLEELKIVKEAYEKEKNVILKDELRRVLYESNNLKKEFVNIEKIKVDEHGKDIYLTSIAVAGSRFRNREYLEKELEKSKIYYLTREKDNLYDEKAIKIVGETGYVIGYVPRKENYILSNLLDGGKLLYCRVTEYNLYEDCIYANVYLSYKDVIETVENSLKMVLDKSRIKLIN
;
A
#
# COMPACT_ATOMS: atom_id res chain seq x y z
N MET A 1 46.78 14.45 1.87
CA MET A 1 45.48 14.56 1.17
C MET A 1 45.56 15.61 0.09
N GLU A 2 45.31 15.16 -1.13
CA GLU A 2 45.07 15.99 -2.31
C GLU A 2 43.78 16.79 -2.16
N ASN A 3 43.67 17.93 -2.86
CA ASN A 3 42.44 18.74 -2.83
C ASN A 3 41.30 18.04 -3.61
N VAL A 4 40.05 18.39 -3.31
CA VAL A 4 38.88 17.72 -3.89
C VAL A 4 38.83 17.89 -5.42
N PHE A 5 39.20 19.08 -5.90
CA PHE A 5 39.22 19.42 -7.31
C PHE A 5 40.09 18.46 -8.14
N LYS A 6 41.37 18.31 -7.76
CA LYS A 6 42.31 17.41 -8.47
C LYS A 6 41.84 15.96 -8.45
N ARG A 7 41.36 15.50 -7.29
CA ARG A 7 40.80 14.14 -7.14
C ARG A 7 39.66 13.87 -8.13
N LEU A 8 38.76 14.82 -8.34
CA LEU A 8 37.65 14.68 -9.30
C LEU A 8 38.08 14.91 -10.75
N GLN A 9 39.13 15.71 -10.97
CA GLN A 9 39.71 15.91 -12.30
C GLN A 9 40.31 14.61 -12.83
N GLU A 10 41.03 13.86 -11.97
CA GLU A 10 41.63 12.56 -12.28
C GLU A 10 40.61 11.40 -12.31
N PHE A 11 39.40 11.61 -11.77
CA PHE A 11 38.35 10.60 -11.78
C PHE A 11 37.77 10.42 -13.19
N ASN A 12 37.87 9.18 -13.68
CA ASN A 12 37.29 8.74 -14.95
C ASN A 12 35.88 8.19 -14.71
N GLY A 13 34.87 8.88 -15.24
CA GLY A 13 33.47 8.46 -15.18
C GLY A 13 32.59 9.38 -14.33
N TYR A 14 31.45 8.85 -13.88
CA TYR A 14 30.45 9.54 -13.06
C TYR A 14 30.15 8.71 -11.82
N ASP A 15 30.15 9.35 -10.65
CA ASP A 15 29.74 8.77 -9.37
C ASP A 15 28.36 9.31 -8.97
N GLY A 16 27.32 8.72 -9.55
CA GLY A 16 25.94 9.17 -9.39
C GLY A 16 25.19 8.59 -8.18
N TYR A 17 25.68 7.49 -7.61
CA TYR A 17 25.00 6.76 -6.54
C TYR A 17 25.51 7.07 -5.14
N LYS A 18 26.52 7.95 -5.02
CA LYS A 18 26.88 8.52 -3.74
C LYS A 18 25.65 9.19 -3.12
N GLU A 19 25.17 8.63 -2.01
CA GLU A 19 23.93 9.06 -1.35
C GLU A 19 24.09 10.52 -0.90
N SER A 20 23.34 11.41 -1.54
CA SER A 20 23.38 12.84 -1.26
C SER A 20 22.05 13.22 -0.60
N PHE A 21 22.14 13.78 0.61
CA PHE A 21 21.01 14.37 1.32
C PHE A 21 20.26 15.37 0.41
N GLU A 22 21.01 16.05 -0.46
CA GLU A 22 20.57 16.97 -1.50
C GLU A 22 19.47 16.38 -2.40
N MET A 23 19.66 15.14 -2.87
CA MET A 23 18.69 14.47 -3.73
C MET A 23 17.35 14.26 -3.01
N ASN A 24 17.40 13.79 -1.77
CA ASN A 24 16.19 13.60 -1.00
C ASN A 24 15.52 14.93 -0.65
N TYR A 25 16.30 15.96 -0.30
CA TYR A 25 15.77 17.27 0.06
C TYR A 25 15.08 17.97 -1.11
N LEU A 26 15.70 17.95 -2.30
CA LEU A 26 15.18 18.68 -3.46
C LEU A 26 14.06 17.95 -4.21
N CYS A 27 14.02 16.62 -4.15
CA CYS A 27 13.13 15.84 -5.00
C CYS A 27 12.16 14.92 -4.23
N ILE A 28 12.31 14.74 -2.92
CA ILE A 28 11.53 13.73 -2.15
C ILE A 28 10.87 14.29 -0.88
N TYR A 29 11.55 15.13 -0.08
CA TYR A 29 11.07 15.62 1.21
C TYR A 29 10.40 17.00 1.16
N GLU A 30 9.63 17.31 2.21
CA GLU A 30 9.15 18.66 2.48
C GLU A 30 10.30 19.58 2.93
N SER A 31 10.33 20.79 2.38
CA SER A 31 11.34 21.82 2.68
C SER A 31 11.30 22.24 4.15
N ILE A 32 12.46 22.57 4.74
CA ILE A 32 12.50 23.15 6.09
C ILE A 32 11.80 24.52 6.11
N PRO A 33 11.19 24.96 7.24
CA PRO A 33 10.46 26.22 7.31
C PRO A 33 11.31 27.41 6.88
N LEU A 34 10.71 28.36 6.16
CA LEU A 34 11.39 29.57 5.65
C LEU A 34 12.17 30.31 6.75
N ARG A 35 11.61 30.37 7.97
CA ARG A 35 12.28 30.98 9.13
C ARG A 35 13.63 30.32 9.43
N GLU A 36 13.67 28.98 9.46
CA GLU A 36 14.88 28.22 9.72
C GLU A 36 15.91 28.42 8.60
N GLN A 37 15.47 28.44 7.34
CA GLN A 37 16.34 28.75 6.20
C GLN A 37 16.99 30.14 6.34
N VAL A 38 16.21 31.15 6.77
CA VAL A 38 16.71 32.52 6.99
C VAL A 38 17.70 32.58 8.14
N GLU A 39 17.44 31.90 9.26
CA GLU A 39 18.36 31.83 10.41
C GLU A 39 19.69 31.18 10.02
N LEU A 40 19.66 30.01 9.35
CA LEU A 40 20.86 29.34 8.84
C LEU A 40 21.65 30.20 7.85
N ALA A 41 20.95 30.84 6.91
CA ALA A 41 21.58 31.73 5.94
C ALA A 41 22.23 32.96 6.61
N ASN A 42 21.60 33.56 7.63
CA ASN A 42 22.18 34.68 8.37
C ASN A 42 23.47 34.26 9.08
N ASN A 43 23.45 33.11 9.77
CA ASN A 43 24.62 32.63 10.49
C ASN A 43 25.82 32.40 9.54
N LEU A 44 25.59 31.81 8.37
CA LEU A 44 26.64 31.63 7.37
C LEU A 44 27.13 32.98 6.80
N VAL A 45 26.23 33.95 6.58
CA VAL A 45 26.61 35.31 6.15
C VAL A 45 27.51 35.99 7.20
N ASP A 46 27.18 35.84 8.48
CA ASP A 46 27.97 36.42 9.58
C ASP A 46 29.37 35.80 9.62
N GLU A 47 29.51 34.50 9.41
CA GLU A 47 30.84 33.85 9.31
C GLU A 47 31.64 34.38 8.11
N ILE A 48 31.01 34.59 6.95
CA ILE A 48 31.67 35.20 5.79
C ILE A 48 32.11 36.64 6.08
N LEU A 49 31.29 37.42 6.77
CA LEU A 49 31.64 38.79 7.17
C LEU A 49 32.80 38.82 8.17
N ASN A 50 32.81 37.91 9.15
CA ASN A 50 33.92 37.79 10.11
C ASN A 50 35.22 37.42 9.39
N MET A 51 35.14 36.51 8.41
CA MET A 51 36.28 36.15 7.58
C MET A 51 36.77 37.32 6.71
N TYR A 52 35.86 38.11 6.15
CA TYR A 52 36.20 39.31 5.40
C TYR A 52 36.90 40.37 6.27
N LYS A 53 36.43 40.56 7.51
CA LYS A 53 37.03 41.46 8.51
C LYS A 53 38.33 40.93 9.12
N SER A 54 38.80 39.75 8.68
CA SER A 54 39.99 39.07 9.21
C SER A 54 39.89 38.67 10.69
N GLU A 55 38.67 38.47 11.20
CA GLU A 55 38.40 38.06 12.59
C GLU A 55 38.44 36.52 12.76
N SER A 56 38.36 35.77 11.65
CA SER A 56 38.49 34.30 11.60
C SER A 56 38.94 33.86 10.20
N ASN A 57 39.62 32.71 10.08
CA ASN A 57 39.88 32.06 8.79
C ASN A 57 39.06 30.77 8.59
N GLU A 58 38.19 30.44 9.55
CA GLU A 58 37.38 29.22 9.57
C GLU A 58 35.88 29.55 9.56
N ILE A 59 35.11 28.68 8.90
CA ILE A 59 33.64 28.73 8.73
C ILE A 59 33.07 27.57 9.55
N TYR A 60 32.93 27.79 10.87
CA TYR A 60 32.63 26.74 11.84
C TYR A 60 31.26 26.08 11.62
N LEU A 61 30.28 26.82 11.07
CA LEU A 61 28.94 26.28 10.79
C LEU A 61 28.96 25.12 9.79
N LEU A 62 29.92 25.13 8.87
CA LEU A 62 30.12 24.08 7.86
C LEU A 62 30.90 22.87 8.39
N GLU A 63 31.35 22.90 9.64
CA GLU A 63 32.16 21.83 10.27
C GLU A 63 31.41 21.08 11.36
N ASP A 64 30.27 21.59 11.82
CA ASP A 64 29.39 20.91 12.77
C ASP A 64 28.60 19.79 12.09
N SER A 65 28.81 18.54 12.52
CA SER A 65 28.06 17.38 12.01
C SER A 65 26.55 17.45 12.28
N ASN A 66 26.11 18.33 13.18
CA ASN A 66 24.69 18.56 13.47
C ASN A 66 24.08 19.70 12.63
N SER A 67 24.88 20.44 11.86
CA SER A 67 24.35 21.52 11.03
C SER A 67 23.61 20.98 9.81
N LYS A 68 22.57 21.70 9.38
CA LYS A 68 21.82 21.36 8.17
C LYS A 68 22.68 21.66 6.93
N SER A 69 22.59 20.79 5.93
CA SER A 69 23.31 20.94 4.66
C SER A 69 23.02 22.28 3.97
N LEU A 70 24.04 22.87 3.33
CA LEU A 70 23.96 24.16 2.62
C LEU A 70 22.83 24.19 1.58
N ILE A 71 22.50 23.04 0.99
CA ILE A 71 21.43 22.93 -0.01
C ILE A 71 20.07 23.43 0.50
N CYS A 72 19.84 23.42 1.83
CA CYS A 72 18.58 23.83 2.42
C CYS A 72 18.35 25.35 2.39
N TYR A 73 19.41 26.16 2.27
CA TYR A 73 19.32 27.61 2.45
C TYR A 73 20.22 28.43 1.51
N PHE A 74 20.90 27.79 0.54
CA PHE A 74 21.87 28.46 -0.33
C PHE A 74 21.27 29.60 -1.16
N GLU A 75 20.00 29.52 -1.58
CA GLU A 75 19.35 30.59 -2.35
C GLU A 75 19.20 31.88 -1.53
N ILE A 76 18.75 31.76 -0.28
CA ILE A 76 18.59 32.89 0.65
C ILE A 76 19.97 33.46 1.00
N PHE A 77 20.95 32.58 1.26
CA PHE A 77 22.33 32.96 1.47
C PHE A 77 22.88 33.77 0.28
N MET A 78 22.74 33.27 -0.95
CA MET A 78 23.20 33.95 -2.14
C MET A 78 22.51 35.29 -2.34
N LYS A 79 21.20 35.39 -2.09
CA LYS A 79 20.48 36.67 -2.14
C LYS A 79 21.08 37.70 -1.17
N LYS A 80 21.43 37.29 0.05
CA LYS A 80 22.02 38.16 1.07
C LYS A 80 23.44 38.58 0.72
N ILE A 81 24.33 37.63 0.37
CA ILE A 81 25.69 37.93 -0.09
C ILE A 81 25.67 38.90 -1.27
N ASN A 82 24.78 38.66 -2.24
CA ASN A 82 24.59 39.55 -3.38
C ASN A 82 24.17 40.96 -2.99
N THR A 83 23.36 41.09 -1.94
CA THR A 83 22.93 42.39 -1.41
C THR A 83 24.10 43.09 -0.73
N LEU A 84 24.88 42.39 0.09
CA LEU A 84 26.07 42.96 0.76
C LEU A 84 27.10 43.49 -0.23
N VAL A 85 27.31 42.79 -1.37
CA VAL A 85 28.18 43.28 -2.44
C VAL A 85 27.61 44.54 -3.11
N LYS A 86 26.30 44.56 -3.39
CA LYS A 86 25.63 45.73 -4.00
C LYS A 86 25.68 46.96 -3.11
N GLU A 87 25.56 46.76 -1.79
CA GLU A 87 25.68 47.80 -0.77
C GLU A 87 27.14 48.13 -0.42
N MET A 88 28.12 47.57 -1.16
CA MET A 88 29.55 47.80 -0.96
C MET A 88 30.07 47.42 0.44
N ILE A 89 29.38 46.52 1.14
CA ILE A 89 29.80 46.01 2.45
C ILE A 89 30.89 44.94 2.30
N ILE A 90 30.83 44.14 1.23
CA ILE A 90 31.85 43.14 0.87
C ILE A 90 32.37 43.46 -0.53
N ASP A 91 33.70 43.49 -0.67
CA ASP A 91 34.35 43.63 -1.98
C ASP A 91 34.15 42.38 -2.86
N GLU A 92 33.67 42.59 -4.07
CA GLU A 92 33.43 41.53 -5.05
C GLU A 92 34.72 40.80 -5.44
N LYS A 93 35.86 41.51 -5.53
CA LYS A 93 37.15 40.89 -5.88
C LYS A 93 37.63 39.96 -4.77
N TRP A 94 37.33 40.28 -3.51
CA TRP A 94 37.60 39.39 -2.39
C TRP A 94 36.78 38.10 -2.48
N LEU A 95 35.47 38.20 -2.76
CA LEU A 95 34.62 37.02 -2.96
C LEU A 95 35.07 36.16 -4.15
N TYR A 96 35.52 36.79 -5.24
CA TYR A 96 36.12 36.07 -6.37
C TYR A 96 37.35 35.25 -5.94
N LYS A 97 38.25 35.86 -5.17
CA LYS A 97 39.44 35.17 -4.66
C LYS A 97 39.04 34.02 -3.72
N LEU A 98 38.14 34.27 -2.78
CA LEU A 98 37.63 33.26 -1.86
C LEU A 98 37.04 32.07 -2.61
N THR A 99 36.16 32.34 -3.58
CA THR A 99 35.51 31.31 -4.40
C THR A 99 36.54 30.39 -5.06
N LYS A 100 37.61 30.96 -5.64
CA LYS A 100 38.70 30.15 -6.22
C LYS A 100 39.44 29.33 -5.17
N GLU A 101 39.70 29.87 -3.99
CA GLU A 101 40.39 29.10 -2.94
C GLU A 101 39.54 27.95 -2.42
N LEU A 102 38.26 28.17 -2.20
CA LEU A 102 37.30 27.15 -1.78
C LEU A 102 37.20 26.01 -2.80
N ILE A 103 37.14 26.33 -4.10
CA ILE A 103 37.03 25.33 -5.16
C ILE A 103 38.35 24.59 -5.40
N TYR A 104 39.43 25.33 -5.68
CA TYR A 104 40.65 24.75 -6.24
C TYR A 104 41.68 24.31 -5.18
N LYS A 105 41.57 24.78 -3.93
CA LYS A 105 42.55 24.47 -2.87
C LYS A 105 41.97 23.66 -1.72
N SER A 106 40.67 23.71 -1.48
CA SER A 106 40.06 23.07 -0.32
C SER A 106 40.12 21.54 -0.36
N LYS A 107 40.29 20.97 0.84
CA LYS A 107 40.17 19.53 1.10
C LYS A 107 38.86 19.18 1.81
N LYS A 108 38.14 20.19 2.32
CA LYS A 108 36.88 20.05 3.06
C LYS A 108 35.70 20.07 2.07
N VAL A 109 34.82 19.08 2.15
CA VAL A 109 33.66 18.90 1.25
C VAL A 109 32.73 20.11 1.33
N GLU A 110 32.37 20.57 2.53
CA GLU A 110 31.43 21.67 2.72
C GLU A 110 31.97 23.02 2.21
N TYR A 111 33.28 23.25 2.32
CA TYR A 111 33.94 24.43 1.77
C TYR A 111 33.86 24.44 0.24
N VAL A 112 34.06 23.27 -0.38
CA VAL A 112 33.91 23.12 -1.83
C VAL A 112 32.48 23.42 -2.24
N LYS A 113 31.47 22.84 -1.56
CA LYS A 113 30.04 23.11 -1.83
C LYS A 113 29.71 24.61 -1.78
N LEU A 114 30.19 25.32 -0.75
CA LEU A 114 30.08 26.78 -0.65
C LEU A 114 30.74 27.48 -1.83
N GLY A 115 31.95 27.06 -2.21
CA GLY A 115 32.65 27.56 -3.39
C GLY A 115 31.84 27.38 -4.67
N LEU A 116 31.20 26.22 -4.86
CA LEU A 116 30.33 25.95 -6.02
C LEU A 116 29.10 26.86 -6.04
N VAL A 117 28.46 27.11 -4.90
CA VAL A 117 27.34 28.05 -4.79
C VAL A 117 27.79 29.48 -5.15
N LEU A 118 28.90 29.95 -4.58
CA LEU A 118 29.44 31.28 -4.87
C LEU A 118 29.89 31.42 -6.34
N SER A 119 30.33 30.33 -6.97
CA SER A 119 30.76 30.31 -8.36
C SER A 119 29.68 30.76 -9.33
N GLU A 120 28.40 30.69 -8.93
CA GLU A 120 27.30 31.25 -9.71
C GLU A 120 27.64 32.67 -10.15
N LYS A 121 28.11 33.55 -9.25
CA LYS A 121 28.36 34.95 -9.57
C LYS A 121 29.82 35.37 -9.46
N TYR A 122 30.58 34.72 -8.60
CA TYR A 122 31.91 35.15 -8.21
C TYR A 122 33.01 34.28 -8.84
N LEU A 123 32.73 33.71 -10.02
CA LEU A 123 33.72 33.05 -10.88
C LEU A 123 33.57 33.52 -12.34
N ASN A 124 34.69 33.70 -13.03
CA ASN A 124 34.72 34.15 -14.42
C ASN A 124 34.35 33.01 -15.39
N VAL A 125 33.75 33.36 -16.53
CA VAL A 125 33.22 32.40 -17.52
C VAL A 125 34.25 31.38 -18.00
N GLU A 126 35.50 31.79 -18.17
CA GLU A 126 36.60 30.90 -18.57
C GLU A 126 36.85 29.76 -17.58
N ASN A 127 36.67 30.01 -16.28
CA ASN A 127 36.86 29.03 -15.22
C ASN A 127 35.58 28.23 -14.94
N LEU A 128 34.40 28.79 -15.25
CA LEU A 128 33.11 28.12 -15.00
C LEU A 128 33.05 26.74 -15.67
N ARG A 129 33.50 26.65 -16.92
CA ARG A 129 33.41 25.41 -17.70
C ARG A 129 34.21 24.28 -17.04
N GLU A 130 35.44 24.57 -16.63
CA GLU A 130 36.32 23.60 -15.96
C GLU A 130 35.72 23.11 -14.64
N VAL A 131 35.18 24.02 -13.84
CA VAL A 131 34.52 23.70 -12.57
C VAL A 131 33.28 22.82 -12.81
N VAL A 132 32.42 23.21 -13.74
CA VAL A 132 31.21 22.45 -14.09
C VAL A 132 31.57 21.05 -14.58
N ASP A 133 32.49 20.91 -15.52
CA ASP A 133 32.91 19.62 -16.07
C ASP A 133 33.56 18.70 -15.02
N THR A 134 34.22 19.28 -14.01
CA THR A 134 34.87 18.53 -12.93
C THR A 134 33.87 18.05 -11.88
N PHE A 135 33.04 18.94 -11.35
CA PHE A 135 32.16 18.62 -10.21
C PHE A 135 30.85 17.97 -10.60
N SER A 136 30.38 18.12 -11.84
CA SER A 136 29.18 17.40 -12.34
C SER A 136 29.41 15.89 -12.46
N LYS A 137 30.65 15.41 -12.31
CA LYS A 137 30.97 13.98 -12.24
C LYS A 137 30.52 13.30 -10.94
N SER A 138 30.06 14.04 -9.94
CA SER A 138 29.72 13.48 -8.63
C SER A 138 28.40 14.01 -8.08
N GLY A 139 27.55 13.08 -7.65
CA GLY A 139 26.24 13.35 -7.04
C GLY A 139 26.29 14.18 -5.76
N GLU A 140 27.46 14.23 -5.09
CA GLU A 140 27.69 15.03 -3.86
C GLU A 140 27.78 16.54 -4.15
N TYR A 141 28.16 16.93 -5.37
CA TYR A 141 28.45 18.32 -5.72
C TYR A 141 27.51 18.90 -6.79
N VAL A 142 26.96 18.06 -7.65
CA VAL A 142 26.23 18.51 -8.85
C VAL A 142 25.05 19.45 -8.53
N PHE A 143 24.33 19.23 -7.43
CA PHE A 143 23.19 20.08 -7.04
C PHE A 143 23.59 21.53 -6.72
N TYR A 144 24.81 21.74 -6.23
CA TYR A 144 25.35 23.08 -5.95
C TYR A 144 25.78 23.83 -7.21
N LEU A 145 25.74 23.18 -8.37
CA LEU A 145 26.04 23.78 -9.67
C LEU A 145 24.79 24.21 -10.45
N SER A 146 23.56 24.03 -9.95
CA SER A 146 22.33 24.31 -10.73
C SER A 146 22.34 25.69 -11.40
N ASN A 147 22.53 26.75 -10.61
CA ASN A 147 22.56 28.12 -11.14
C ASN A 147 23.83 28.41 -11.95
N THR A 148 24.96 27.80 -11.58
CA THR A 148 26.24 27.93 -12.28
C THR A 148 26.16 27.37 -13.70
N ILE A 149 25.58 26.18 -13.87
CA ILE A 149 25.41 25.53 -15.18
C ILE A 149 24.54 26.37 -16.09
N LYS A 150 23.45 26.96 -15.57
CA LYS A 150 22.53 27.82 -16.35
C LYS A 150 23.20 29.06 -16.95
N LYS A 151 24.40 29.44 -16.50
CA LYS A 151 25.19 30.55 -17.08
C LYS A 151 26.04 30.14 -18.28
N LEU A 152 26.22 28.85 -18.54
CA LEU A 152 26.97 28.38 -19.69
C LEU A 152 26.16 28.60 -20.98
N GLU A 153 26.84 29.00 -22.04
CA GLU A 153 26.27 28.88 -23.39
C GLU A 153 25.97 27.40 -23.67
N PHE A 154 24.82 27.14 -24.29
CA PHE A 154 24.34 25.78 -24.58
C PHE A 154 24.19 24.89 -23.33
N TYR A 155 23.87 25.46 -22.16
CA TYR A 155 23.68 24.69 -20.93
C TYR A 155 22.65 23.55 -21.09
N ASN A 156 21.58 23.75 -21.86
CA ASN A 156 20.58 22.71 -22.06
C ASN A 156 21.16 21.50 -22.80
N THR A 157 21.97 21.75 -23.83
CA THR A 157 22.72 20.70 -24.54
C THR A 157 23.73 20.01 -23.63
N TYR A 158 24.34 20.74 -22.69
CA TYR A 158 25.21 20.15 -21.69
C TYR A 158 24.46 19.17 -20.79
N LEU A 159 23.33 19.59 -20.20
CA LEU A 159 22.49 18.75 -19.34
C LEU A 159 21.96 17.52 -20.08
N PHE A 160 21.54 17.68 -21.34
CA PHE A 160 21.12 16.56 -22.19
C PHE A 160 22.22 15.53 -22.43
N ASN A 161 23.46 15.97 -22.62
CA ASN A 161 24.60 15.05 -22.76
C ASN A 161 25.00 14.43 -21.42
N LEU A 162 24.85 15.16 -20.32
CA LEU A 162 25.12 14.68 -18.97
C LEU A 162 24.14 13.56 -18.59
N SER A 163 22.84 13.75 -18.84
CA SER A 163 21.80 12.74 -18.53
C SER A 163 22.03 11.42 -19.26
N LYS A 164 22.61 11.46 -20.48
CA LYS A 164 22.94 10.26 -21.27
C LYS A 164 24.12 9.47 -20.73
N LYS A 165 25.08 10.14 -20.09
CA LYS A 165 26.34 9.53 -19.64
C LYS A 165 26.32 9.14 -18.17
N ALA A 166 25.52 9.85 -17.36
CA ALA A 166 25.46 9.66 -15.92
C ALA A 166 24.30 8.76 -15.50
N THR A 167 24.34 8.33 -14.25
CA THR A 167 23.30 7.55 -13.56
C THR A 167 23.02 8.18 -12.20
N GLY A 168 22.05 7.63 -11.46
CA GLY A 168 21.75 8.04 -10.10
C GLY A 168 21.33 9.51 -10.00
N SER A 169 21.78 10.17 -8.94
CA SER A 169 21.43 11.55 -8.61
C SER A 169 21.88 12.57 -9.67
N ILE A 170 22.97 12.30 -10.39
CA ILE A 170 23.46 13.18 -11.47
C ILE A 170 22.49 13.15 -12.66
N LYS A 171 21.97 11.97 -13.03
CA LYS A 171 20.96 11.86 -14.09
C LYS A 171 19.67 12.58 -13.69
N VAL A 172 19.22 12.39 -12.45
CA VAL A 172 18.05 13.11 -11.90
C VAL A 172 18.27 14.61 -11.98
N PHE A 173 19.40 15.10 -11.47
CA PHE A 173 19.77 16.51 -11.56
C PHE A 173 19.70 17.02 -13.01
N ALA A 174 20.31 16.29 -13.94
CA ALA A 174 20.39 16.71 -15.34
C ALA A 174 19.00 16.81 -15.97
N ILE A 175 18.12 15.83 -15.75
CA ILE A 175 16.76 15.82 -16.31
C ILE A 175 15.88 16.88 -15.66
N VAL A 176 15.96 17.06 -14.34
CA VAL A 176 15.14 18.04 -13.61
C VAL A 176 15.51 19.49 -13.97
N ASN A 177 16.77 19.74 -14.33
CA ASN A 177 17.22 21.09 -14.70
C ASN A 177 17.25 21.36 -16.21
N MET A 178 16.87 20.37 -17.03
CA MET A 178 16.84 20.47 -18.49
C MET A 178 15.44 20.89 -18.97
N GLU A 179 15.42 21.79 -19.94
CA GLU A 179 14.22 22.21 -20.66
C GLU A 179 13.98 21.31 -21.88
N ASN A 180 12.72 20.96 -22.11
CA ASN A 180 12.30 20.18 -23.28
C ASN A 180 12.12 21.09 -24.52
N LEU A 181 13.21 21.38 -25.21
CA LEU A 181 13.23 22.39 -26.28
C LEU A 181 12.93 21.85 -27.68
N ASP A 182 13.09 20.55 -27.91
CA ASP A 182 12.97 19.95 -29.23
C ASP A 182 12.58 18.46 -29.19
N SER A 183 12.26 17.93 -30.37
CA SER A 183 11.82 16.55 -30.57
C SER A 183 12.86 15.49 -30.16
N LYS A 184 14.15 15.83 -30.18
CA LYS A 184 15.24 14.92 -29.82
C LYS A 184 15.33 14.76 -28.31
N ILE A 185 15.15 15.85 -27.56
CA ILE A 185 15.06 15.81 -26.10
C ILE A 185 13.78 15.07 -25.70
N ASN A 186 12.65 15.41 -26.31
CA ASN A 186 11.35 14.78 -26.02
C ASN A 186 11.40 13.25 -26.18
N SER A 187 11.91 12.76 -27.31
CA SER A 187 12.05 11.30 -27.53
C SER A 187 13.03 10.65 -26.56
N TYR A 188 14.17 11.28 -26.28
CA TYR A 188 15.11 10.72 -25.30
C TYR A 188 14.47 10.59 -23.92
N LEU A 189 13.74 11.60 -23.44
CA LEU A 189 13.09 11.55 -22.14
C LEU A 189 12.10 10.37 -22.05
N ILE A 190 11.27 10.19 -23.09
CA ILE A 190 10.25 9.12 -23.15
C ILE A 190 10.86 7.73 -23.35
N GLU A 191 11.96 7.61 -24.09
CA GLU A 191 12.49 6.29 -24.48
C GLU A 191 13.60 5.79 -23.55
N ASP A 192 14.45 6.67 -23.05
CA ASP A 192 15.66 6.32 -22.30
C ASP A 192 15.92 7.14 -21.04
N GLY A 193 15.37 8.35 -20.94
CA GLY A 193 15.68 9.32 -19.90
C GLY A 193 15.32 8.81 -18.51
N TYR A 194 14.20 8.09 -18.40
CA TYR A 194 13.73 7.54 -17.13
C TYR A 194 14.54 6.34 -16.61
N LYS A 195 15.28 5.64 -17.48
CA LYS A 195 15.96 4.38 -17.13
C LYS A 195 17.09 4.66 -16.14
N ASP A 196 16.98 4.13 -14.92
CA ASP A 196 17.98 4.26 -13.87
C ASP A 196 17.90 3.06 -12.90
N THR A 197 18.96 2.75 -12.16
CA THR A 197 18.93 1.61 -11.22
C THR A 197 18.23 1.96 -9.91
N LYS A 198 18.30 3.21 -9.44
CA LYS A 198 17.77 3.63 -8.13
C LYS A 198 16.56 4.57 -8.27
N TYR A 199 16.61 5.51 -9.22
CA TYR A 199 15.63 6.60 -9.31
C TYR A 199 14.67 6.47 -10.50
N GLU A 200 14.51 5.28 -11.06
CA GLU A 200 13.68 5.05 -12.25
C GLU A 200 12.26 5.60 -12.05
N ARG A 201 11.57 5.18 -10.98
CA ARG A 201 10.19 5.58 -10.70
C ARG A 201 10.03 7.09 -10.51
N LEU A 202 10.99 7.74 -9.86
CA LEU A 202 11.00 9.19 -9.69
C LEU A 202 11.07 9.88 -11.06
N LEU A 203 12.01 9.45 -11.90
CA LEU A 203 12.19 10.00 -13.23
C LEU A 203 10.96 9.77 -14.11
N MET A 204 10.34 8.59 -14.07
CA MET A 204 9.11 8.29 -14.81
C MET A 204 7.99 9.28 -14.46
N ASN A 205 7.79 9.54 -13.17
CA ASN A 205 6.77 10.46 -12.68
C ASN A 205 7.04 11.90 -13.12
N TYR A 206 8.30 12.34 -13.04
CA TYR A 206 8.70 13.68 -13.46
C TYR A 206 8.56 13.87 -14.97
N ILE A 207 9.04 12.92 -15.77
CA ILE A 207 9.13 13.03 -17.23
C ILE A 207 7.76 13.25 -17.88
N ILE A 208 6.73 12.50 -17.48
CA ILE A 208 5.39 12.66 -18.04
C ILE A 208 4.82 14.08 -17.84
N SER A 209 5.26 14.80 -16.80
CA SER A 209 4.79 16.17 -16.54
C SER A 209 5.44 17.24 -17.43
N ILE A 210 6.56 16.95 -18.09
CA ILE A 210 7.33 17.91 -18.89
C ILE A 210 7.42 17.57 -20.39
N VAL A 211 7.05 16.36 -20.79
CA VAL A 211 7.10 15.93 -22.18
C VAL A 211 5.88 16.42 -22.96
N ASP A 212 6.09 16.68 -24.25
CA ASP A 212 5.02 16.92 -25.20
C ASP A 212 4.52 15.57 -25.74
N LEU A 213 3.42 15.08 -25.16
CA LEU A 213 2.81 13.82 -25.58
C LEU A 213 2.26 13.90 -27.02
N ASN A 214 1.75 15.05 -27.45
CA ASN A 214 1.21 15.21 -28.80
C ASN A 214 2.33 15.13 -29.84
N GLU A 215 3.43 15.87 -29.64
CA GLU A 215 4.60 15.80 -30.54
C GLU A 215 5.13 14.38 -30.66
N TYR A 216 5.20 13.65 -29.54
CA TYR A 216 5.69 12.28 -29.55
C TYR A 216 4.77 11.34 -30.31
N LEU A 217 3.45 11.46 -30.12
CA LEU A 217 2.44 10.60 -30.74
C LEU A 217 2.21 10.88 -32.23
N GLU A 218 2.61 12.05 -32.75
CA GLU A 218 2.51 12.39 -34.17
C GLU A 218 3.69 11.87 -35.01
N LYS A 219 4.69 11.23 -34.38
CA LYS A 219 5.87 10.71 -35.08
C LYS A 219 5.53 9.57 -36.03
N ARG A 220 6.13 9.61 -37.22
CA ARG A 220 5.94 8.59 -38.27
C ARG A 220 6.66 7.27 -37.99
N ASP A 221 7.67 7.29 -37.13
CA ASP A 221 8.53 6.16 -36.78
C ASP A 221 8.16 5.55 -35.41
N LEU A 222 6.91 5.71 -34.97
CA LEU A 222 6.39 5.01 -33.81
C LEU A 222 6.27 3.51 -34.11
N ASP A 223 6.96 2.71 -33.31
CA ASP A 223 6.88 1.26 -33.34
C ASP A 223 6.29 0.72 -32.03
N LYS A 224 6.16 -0.60 -31.95
CA LYS A 224 5.60 -1.29 -30.78
C LYS A 224 6.44 -1.07 -29.53
N GLU A 225 7.76 -1.01 -29.66
CA GLU A 225 8.67 -0.85 -28.52
C GLU A 225 8.51 0.55 -27.89
N LYS A 226 8.47 1.58 -28.72
CA LYS A 226 8.21 2.97 -28.29
C LYS A 226 6.86 3.12 -27.59
N ILE A 227 5.81 2.50 -28.11
CA ILE A 227 4.47 2.56 -27.53
C ILE A 227 4.42 1.80 -26.20
N ASN A 228 5.07 0.64 -26.09
CA ASN A 228 5.19 -0.10 -24.84
C ASN A 228 5.97 0.69 -23.78
N ASN A 229 7.06 1.37 -24.17
CA ASN A 229 7.83 2.24 -23.28
C ASN A 229 6.98 3.42 -22.77
N LEU A 230 6.24 4.08 -23.65
CA LEU A 230 5.32 5.15 -23.29
C LEU A 230 4.20 4.65 -22.36
N ALA A 231 3.63 3.46 -22.62
CA ALA A 231 2.62 2.86 -21.77
C ALA A 231 3.14 2.58 -20.35
N ARG A 232 4.39 2.12 -20.21
CA ARG A 232 5.04 1.94 -18.91
C ARG A 232 5.18 3.27 -18.15
N LEU A 233 5.55 4.35 -18.83
CA LEU A 233 5.63 5.68 -18.22
C LEU A 233 4.25 6.17 -17.75
N ILE A 234 3.25 6.08 -18.62
CA ILE A 234 1.88 6.50 -18.32
C ILE A 234 1.28 5.68 -17.17
N CYS A 235 1.51 4.36 -17.11
CA CYS A 235 1.10 3.53 -15.98
C CYS A 235 1.66 4.04 -14.64
N ASN A 236 2.98 4.26 -14.58
CA ASN A 236 3.62 4.71 -13.33
C ASN A 236 3.13 6.11 -12.92
N TYR A 237 2.90 6.99 -13.89
CA TYR A 237 2.35 8.31 -13.65
C TYR A 237 0.90 8.25 -13.13
N LEU A 238 0.02 7.49 -13.77
CA LEU A 238 -1.39 7.32 -13.36
C LEU A 238 -1.54 6.65 -11.99
N LEU A 239 -0.58 5.82 -11.58
CA LEU A 239 -0.54 5.21 -10.25
C LEU A 239 0.01 6.13 -9.15
N SER A 240 0.67 7.24 -9.52
CA SER A 240 1.34 8.14 -8.56
C SER A 240 0.67 9.50 -8.40
N VAL A 241 -0.11 9.95 -9.38
CA VAL A 241 -0.78 11.25 -9.39
C VAL A 241 -2.27 11.06 -9.52
N GLU A 242 -3.06 11.71 -8.67
CA GLU A 242 -4.52 11.71 -8.83
C GLU A 242 -4.88 12.30 -10.19
N PHE A 243 -5.74 11.60 -10.93
CA PHE A 243 -6.07 11.96 -12.31
C PHE A 243 -6.53 13.41 -12.46
N LYS A 244 -7.25 13.96 -11.47
CA LYS A 244 -7.75 15.34 -11.49
C LYS A 244 -6.64 16.40 -11.69
N TYR A 245 -5.42 16.12 -11.26
CA TYR A 245 -4.26 17.02 -11.37
C TYR A 245 -3.42 16.83 -12.64
N ILE A 246 -3.77 15.87 -13.50
CA ILE A 246 -3.05 15.63 -14.74
C ILE A 246 -3.40 16.71 -15.76
N GLY A 247 -2.38 17.40 -16.29
CA GLY A 247 -2.57 18.42 -17.33
C GLY A 247 -2.92 17.83 -18.70
N ASN A 248 -2.28 16.72 -19.08
CA ASN A 248 -2.39 16.12 -20.43
C ASN A 248 -3.56 15.12 -20.59
N LYS A 249 -4.71 15.36 -19.94
CA LYS A 249 -5.84 14.40 -19.94
C LYS A 249 -6.39 14.17 -21.35
N LEU A 250 -6.55 15.24 -22.13
CA LEU A 250 -7.13 15.16 -23.47
C LEU A 250 -6.22 14.36 -24.40
N GLU A 251 -4.91 14.54 -24.29
CA GLU A 251 -3.90 13.78 -25.04
C GLU A 251 -3.93 12.30 -24.66
N LEU A 252 -4.04 11.99 -23.36
CA LEU A 252 -4.13 10.60 -22.90
C LEU A 252 -5.35 9.89 -23.49
N VAL A 253 -6.51 10.54 -23.51
CA VAL A 253 -7.77 9.93 -23.97
C VAL A 253 -7.90 9.96 -25.50
N ASN A 254 -7.59 11.07 -26.16
CA ASN A 254 -7.87 11.24 -27.59
C ASN A 254 -6.71 10.82 -28.49
N ARG A 255 -5.48 10.75 -27.99
CA ARG A 255 -4.30 10.40 -28.78
C ARG A 255 -3.67 9.10 -28.31
N PHE A 256 -3.27 9.04 -27.04
CA PHE A 256 -2.56 7.88 -26.52
C PHE A 256 -3.45 6.63 -26.49
N LEU A 257 -4.66 6.72 -25.93
CA LEU A 257 -5.57 5.57 -25.80
C LEU A 257 -5.84 4.87 -27.16
N PRO A 258 -6.27 5.56 -28.23
CA PRO A 258 -6.40 4.93 -29.55
C PRO A 258 -5.09 4.32 -30.07
N THR A 259 -3.95 4.97 -29.79
CA THR A 259 -2.63 4.52 -30.25
C THR A 259 -2.20 3.22 -29.55
N VAL A 260 -2.31 3.16 -28.21
CA VAL A 260 -1.95 1.97 -27.44
C VAL A 260 -2.91 0.81 -27.71
N VAL A 261 -4.20 1.09 -27.95
CA VAL A 261 -5.19 0.07 -28.35
C VAL A 261 -4.75 -0.65 -29.63
N ASN A 262 -4.29 0.11 -30.62
CA ASN A 262 -3.87 -0.45 -31.91
C ASN A 262 -2.51 -1.16 -31.83
N TYR A 263 -1.51 -0.52 -31.23
CA TYR A 263 -0.12 -0.94 -31.37
C TYR A 263 0.52 -1.54 -30.12
N GLY A 264 -0.06 -1.32 -28.92
CA GLY A 264 0.48 -1.86 -27.67
C GLY A 264 0.42 -3.39 -27.63
N THR A 265 1.43 -4.00 -27.01
CA THR A 265 1.61 -5.47 -27.03
C THR A 265 2.03 -6.10 -25.70
N ASN A 266 2.16 -5.34 -24.63
CA ASN A 266 2.58 -5.85 -23.32
C ASN A 266 1.55 -5.55 -22.22
N PHE A 267 1.80 -6.08 -21.02
CA PHE A 267 0.93 -5.88 -19.88
C PHE A 267 0.80 -4.40 -19.49
N GLU A 268 1.87 -3.62 -19.55
CA GLU A 268 1.80 -2.17 -19.27
C GLU A 268 0.91 -1.44 -20.27
N SER A 269 0.88 -1.85 -21.55
CA SER A 269 -0.08 -1.32 -22.52
C SER A 269 -1.52 -1.62 -22.11
N LEU A 270 -1.81 -2.88 -21.75
CA LEU A 270 -3.13 -3.29 -21.25
C LEU A 270 -3.54 -2.48 -20.01
N TYR A 271 -2.65 -2.44 -19.03
CA TYR A 271 -2.92 -1.82 -17.76
C TYR A 271 -3.06 -0.30 -17.88
N SER A 272 -2.34 0.34 -18.81
CA SER A 272 -2.52 1.78 -19.10
C SER A 272 -3.92 2.08 -19.63
N ILE A 273 -4.50 1.23 -20.48
CA ILE A 273 -5.86 1.35 -20.98
C ILE A 273 -6.85 1.27 -19.82
N PHE A 274 -6.69 0.26 -18.96
CA PHE A 274 -7.52 0.10 -17.76
C PHE A 274 -7.43 1.32 -16.83
N LEU A 275 -6.22 1.80 -16.53
CA LEU A 275 -6.00 2.95 -15.65
C LEU A 275 -6.61 4.23 -16.22
N ILE A 276 -6.48 4.48 -17.53
CA ILE A 276 -7.13 5.64 -18.17
C ILE A 276 -8.64 5.52 -18.02
N ALA A 277 -9.21 4.34 -18.31
CA ALA A 277 -10.64 4.13 -18.27
C ALA A 277 -11.26 4.36 -16.89
N ILE A 278 -10.70 3.72 -15.84
CA ILE A 278 -11.25 3.88 -14.47
C ILE A 278 -11.18 5.32 -13.99
N ASN A 279 -10.16 6.06 -14.41
CA ASN A 279 -9.97 7.44 -13.99
C ASN A 279 -10.91 8.40 -14.75
N VAL A 280 -11.10 8.19 -16.05
CA VAL A 280 -12.08 8.95 -16.85
C VAL A 280 -13.50 8.72 -16.35
N LEU A 281 -13.88 7.47 -16.05
CA LEU A 281 -15.21 7.15 -15.53
C LEU A 281 -15.47 7.78 -14.16
N LYS A 282 -14.43 7.90 -13.32
CA LYS A 282 -14.50 8.54 -11.99
C LYS A 282 -14.44 10.07 -12.03
N ASP A 283 -13.83 10.70 -13.03
CA ASP A 283 -13.71 12.16 -13.10
C ASP A 283 -15.06 12.78 -13.51
N GLU A 284 -15.65 13.61 -12.63
CA GLU A 284 -16.91 14.30 -12.89
C GLU A 284 -16.76 15.48 -13.87
N ASN A 285 -15.54 15.98 -14.07
CA ASN A 285 -15.28 17.16 -14.90
C ASN A 285 -15.08 16.83 -16.38
N ILE A 286 -15.13 15.55 -16.76
CA ILE A 286 -14.95 15.11 -18.13
C ILE A 286 -16.30 14.98 -18.82
N GLU A 287 -16.55 15.85 -19.79
CA GLU A 287 -17.75 15.86 -20.65
C GLU A 287 -17.71 14.72 -21.68
N TYR A 288 -17.72 13.47 -21.22
CA TYR A 288 -17.91 12.29 -22.08
C TYR A 288 -19.26 11.64 -21.79
N ASN A 289 -19.82 10.99 -22.82
CA ASN A 289 -20.87 10.01 -22.62
C ASN A 289 -20.27 8.79 -21.90
N LYS A 290 -20.28 8.80 -20.56
CA LYS A 290 -19.64 7.77 -19.74
C LYS A 290 -20.15 6.36 -20.03
N ILE A 291 -21.43 6.22 -20.36
CA ILE A 291 -22.05 4.92 -20.68
C ILE A 291 -21.48 4.35 -21.99
N GLU A 292 -21.36 5.20 -23.01
CA GLU A 292 -20.79 4.81 -24.30
C GLU A 292 -19.29 4.51 -24.19
N PHE A 293 -18.54 5.38 -23.49
CA PHE A 293 -17.12 5.18 -23.23
C PHE A 293 -16.86 3.89 -22.43
N GLU A 294 -17.64 3.61 -21.39
CA GLU A 294 -17.54 2.36 -20.63
C GLU A 294 -17.76 1.14 -21.51
N LYS A 295 -18.76 1.19 -22.40
CA LYS A 295 -19.04 0.11 -23.35
C LYS A 295 -17.87 -0.11 -24.31
N GLU A 296 -17.36 0.95 -24.93
CA GLU A 296 -16.22 0.88 -25.86
C GLU A 296 -14.97 0.31 -25.19
N ILE A 297 -14.65 0.79 -23.98
CA ILE A 297 -13.50 0.27 -23.22
C ILE A 297 -13.70 -1.19 -22.85
N ASN A 298 -14.89 -1.60 -22.43
CA ASN A 298 -15.15 -3.00 -22.10
C ASN A 298 -14.97 -3.90 -23.32
N ASP A 299 -15.47 -3.48 -24.49
CA ASP A 299 -15.26 -4.19 -25.75
C ASP A 299 -13.76 -4.31 -26.09
N ILE A 300 -12.96 -3.28 -25.82
CA ILE A 300 -11.50 -3.30 -25.96
C ILE A 300 -10.87 -4.28 -24.98
N LEU A 301 -11.05 -4.09 -23.67
CA LEU A 301 -10.39 -4.86 -22.61
C LEU A 301 -10.71 -6.36 -22.70
N LEU A 302 -11.93 -6.72 -23.14
CA LEU A 302 -12.40 -8.09 -23.29
C LEU A 302 -12.07 -8.72 -24.66
N SER A 303 -11.49 -7.95 -25.59
CA SER A 303 -11.05 -8.49 -26.88
C SER A 303 -9.97 -9.57 -26.71
N GLU A 304 -9.90 -10.49 -27.69
CA GLU A 304 -8.96 -11.62 -27.66
C GLU A 304 -7.50 -11.17 -27.54
N LYS A 305 -7.12 -10.08 -28.21
CA LYS A 305 -5.77 -9.49 -28.12
C LYS A 305 -5.38 -9.20 -26.66
N TRP A 306 -6.22 -8.44 -25.96
CA TRP A 306 -5.90 -7.95 -24.62
C TRP A 306 -6.02 -9.05 -23.57
N LYS A 307 -6.99 -9.95 -23.74
CA LYS A 307 -7.10 -11.16 -22.93
C LYS A 307 -5.86 -12.05 -23.04
N ASN A 308 -5.33 -12.26 -24.25
CA ASN A 308 -4.10 -13.04 -24.44
C ASN A 308 -2.89 -12.39 -23.78
N ILE A 309 -2.74 -11.07 -23.92
CA ILE A 309 -1.66 -10.30 -23.24
C ILE A 309 -1.72 -10.48 -21.72
N TYR A 310 -2.92 -10.46 -21.12
CA TYR A 310 -3.08 -10.72 -19.68
C TYR A 310 -2.58 -12.11 -19.27
N PHE A 311 -3.02 -13.16 -19.98
CA PHE A 311 -2.64 -14.53 -19.63
C PHE A 311 -1.17 -14.84 -19.92
N GLU A 312 -0.58 -14.25 -20.97
CA GLU A 312 0.86 -14.29 -21.21
C GLU A 312 1.60 -13.62 -20.06
N ALA A 313 1.13 -12.45 -19.62
CA ALA A 313 1.76 -11.72 -18.53
C ALA A 313 1.73 -12.50 -17.22
N LEU A 314 0.60 -13.11 -16.90
CA LEU A 314 0.41 -13.98 -15.73
C LEU A 314 1.38 -15.18 -15.76
N ARG A 315 1.50 -15.86 -16.91
CA ARG A 315 2.40 -17.01 -17.06
C ARG A 315 3.88 -16.62 -16.94
N ASP A 316 4.25 -15.49 -17.55
CA ASP A 316 5.65 -15.07 -17.67
C ASP A 316 6.10 -14.19 -16.49
N ALA A 317 5.24 -14.01 -15.48
CA ALA A 317 5.44 -13.13 -14.32
C ALA A 317 5.83 -11.68 -14.70
N SER A 318 5.27 -11.17 -15.80
CA SER A 318 5.48 -9.78 -16.22
C SER A 318 4.44 -8.85 -15.57
N GLY A 319 4.81 -7.58 -15.37
CA GLY A 319 4.03 -6.64 -14.58
C GLY A 319 4.15 -6.82 -13.07
N LYS A 320 3.55 -5.89 -12.31
CA LYS A 320 3.49 -5.98 -10.84
C LYS A 320 2.35 -6.90 -10.42
N THR A 321 2.57 -7.64 -9.34
CA THR A 321 1.62 -8.64 -8.82
C THR A 321 0.30 -8.01 -8.43
N GLU A 322 0.34 -6.84 -7.76
CA GLU A 322 -0.85 -6.07 -7.40
C GLU A 322 -1.71 -5.73 -8.63
N ASP A 323 -1.08 -5.32 -9.73
CA ASP A 323 -1.75 -4.90 -10.96
C ASP A 323 -2.37 -6.11 -11.69
N ILE A 324 -1.68 -7.25 -11.69
CA ILE A 324 -2.17 -8.53 -12.25
C ILE A 324 -3.37 -9.06 -11.47
N ILE A 325 -3.33 -8.97 -10.14
CA ILE A 325 -4.45 -9.34 -9.25
C ILE A 325 -5.64 -8.42 -9.50
N LYS A 326 -5.44 -7.11 -9.66
CA LYS A 326 -6.52 -6.16 -9.98
C LYS A 326 -7.18 -6.51 -11.32
N MET A 327 -6.39 -6.83 -12.34
CA MET A 327 -6.92 -7.19 -13.66
C MET A 327 -7.68 -8.52 -13.67
N SER A 328 -7.46 -9.40 -12.69
CA SER A 328 -8.16 -10.69 -12.61
C SER A 328 -9.67 -10.54 -12.42
N GLU A 329 -10.10 -9.43 -11.80
CA GLU A 329 -11.53 -9.14 -11.58
C GLU A 329 -12.25 -8.81 -12.91
N ILE A 330 -11.56 -8.16 -13.86
CA ILE A 330 -12.12 -7.84 -15.19
C ILE A 330 -12.35 -9.12 -16.01
N TYR A 331 -11.41 -10.06 -15.90
CA TYR A 331 -11.46 -11.31 -16.65
C TYR A 331 -12.22 -12.43 -15.93
N ASP A 332 -12.81 -12.13 -14.76
CA ASP A 332 -13.48 -13.09 -13.88
C ASP A 332 -12.61 -14.33 -13.58
N VAL A 333 -11.32 -14.10 -13.35
CA VAL A 333 -10.33 -15.14 -13.06
C VAL A 333 -10.09 -15.17 -11.54
N ASN A 334 -10.39 -16.32 -10.94
CA ASN A 334 -10.00 -16.59 -9.56
C ASN A 334 -8.60 -17.20 -9.52
N LEU A 335 -7.59 -16.36 -9.25
CA LEU A 335 -6.19 -16.74 -9.30
C LEU A 335 -5.84 -17.79 -8.23
N SER A 336 -5.31 -18.92 -8.69
CA SER A 336 -4.82 -19.99 -7.82
C SER A 336 -3.36 -19.78 -7.44
N PHE A 337 -2.85 -20.62 -6.52
CA PHE A 337 -1.43 -20.63 -6.19
C PHE A 337 -0.56 -20.92 -7.41
N ASP A 338 -0.98 -21.85 -8.28
CA ASP A 338 -0.17 -22.25 -9.45
C ASP A 338 -0.07 -21.10 -10.47
N ASP A 339 -1.13 -20.30 -10.59
CA ASP A 339 -1.15 -19.12 -11.46
C ASP A 339 -0.19 -18.02 -10.97
N LEU A 340 -0.03 -17.90 -9.64
CA LEU A 340 0.82 -16.89 -9.01
C LEU A 340 2.22 -17.39 -8.63
N LEU A 341 2.50 -18.68 -8.79
CA LEU A 341 3.82 -19.27 -8.53
C LEU A 341 4.96 -18.60 -9.33
N PRO A 342 4.78 -18.22 -10.61
CA PRO A 342 5.81 -17.47 -11.34
C PRO A 342 6.24 -16.17 -10.64
N TYR A 343 5.32 -15.49 -9.96
CA TYR A 343 5.61 -14.26 -9.21
C TYR A 343 6.39 -14.55 -7.93
N LEU A 344 6.08 -15.63 -7.22
CA LEU A 344 6.86 -16.11 -6.07
C LEU A 344 8.26 -16.61 -6.47
N ASN A 345 8.42 -17.17 -7.66
CA ASN A 345 9.74 -17.56 -8.18
C ASN A 345 10.60 -16.34 -8.49
N ARG A 346 9.98 -15.23 -8.92
CA ARG A 346 10.66 -13.94 -9.16
C ARG A 346 11.03 -13.26 -7.83
N ASP A 347 10.12 -13.27 -6.86
CA ASP A 347 10.33 -12.77 -5.51
C ASP A 347 9.61 -13.65 -4.48
N ILE A 348 10.38 -14.45 -3.74
CA ILE A 348 9.85 -15.36 -2.72
C ILE A 348 9.14 -14.63 -1.56
N ARG A 349 9.33 -13.30 -1.46
CA ARG A 349 8.75 -12.40 -0.47
C ARG A 349 7.63 -11.53 -1.05
N ASP A 350 7.07 -11.87 -2.21
CA ASP A 350 5.98 -11.12 -2.84
C ASP A 350 4.70 -11.17 -1.98
N PHE A 351 4.53 -10.13 -1.17
CA PHE A 351 3.48 -10.01 -0.16
C PHE A 351 2.07 -10.06 -0.76
N GLU A 352 1.89 -9.55 -1.97
CA GLU A 352 0.58 -9.52 -2.63
C GLU A 352 0.10 -10.93 -2.98
N VAL A 353 1.02 -11.83 -3.37
CA VAL A 353 0.67 -13.25 -3.58
C VAL A 353 0.22 -13.91 -2.28
N TYR A 354 1.00 -13.76 -1.20
CA TYR A 354 0.66 -14.32 0.11
C TYR A 354 -0.70 -13.82 0.58
N TRP A 355 -0.93 -12.51 0.49
CA TRP A 355 -2.17 -11.88 0.90
C TRP A 355 -3.36 -12.37 0.07
N HIS A 356 -3.23 -12.39 -1.26
CA HIS A 356 -4.28 -12.82 -2.16
C HIS A 356 -4.68 -14.27 -1.92
N ILE A 357 -3.72 -15.19 -1.91
CA ILE A 357 -3.99 -16.63 -1.74
C ILE A 357 -4.52 -16.94 -0.35
N SER A 358 -3.97 -16.32 0.71
CA SER A 358 -4.48 -16.47 2.07
C SER A 358 -5.96 -16.05 2.17
N LYS A 359 -6.32 -14.91 1.56
CA LYS A 359 -7.67 -14.35 1.64
C LYS A 359 -8.67 -15.03 0.68
N LYS A 360 -8.40 -15.05 -0.63
CA LYS A 360 -9.32 -15.47 -1.69
C LYS A 360 -9.04 -16.89 -2.23
N GLY A 361 -7.87 -17.46 -1.97
CA GLY A 361 -7.46 -18.75 -2.53
C GLY A 361 -8.32 -19.94 -2.08
N THR A 362 -8.38 -20.97 -2.92
CA THR A 362 -9.03 -22.24 -2.56
C THR A 362 -8.29 -22.96 -1.43
N THR A 363 -8.91 -23.96 -0.79
CA THR A 363 -8.24 -24.82 0.20
C THR A 363 -6.95 -25.42 -0.35
N SER A 364 -6.96 -25.90 -1.61
CA SER A 364 -5.77 -26.44 -2.29
C SER A 364 -4.68 -25.37 -2.44
N SER A 365 -5.05 -24.16 -2.89
CA SER A 365 -4.09 -23.07 -3.08
C SER A 365 -3.47 -22.60 -1.75
N ARG A 366 -4.28 -22.49 -0.68
CA ARG A 366 -3.79 -22.14 0.66
C ARG A 366 -2.83 -23.19 1.23
N LEU A 367 -3.11 -24.48 0.98
CA LEU A 367 -2.22 -25.57 1.36
C LEU A 367 -0.88 -25.51 0.60
N LYS A 368 -0.93 -25.28 -0.72
CA LYS A 368 0.30 -25.10 -1.52
C LYS A 368 1.13 -23.90 -1.06
N LEU A 369 0.47 -22.78 -0.71
CA LEU A 369 1.16 -21.61 -0.14
C LEU A 369 1.84 -21.93 1.19
N LEU A 370 1.16 -22.66 2.09
CA LEU A 370 1.74 -23.10 3.36
C LEU A 370 2.98 -23.98 3.12
N ASN A 371 2.88 -24.97 2.23
CA ASN A 371 4.00 -25.86 1.92
C ASN A 371 5.17 -25.08 1.31
N PHE A 372 4.89 -24.20 0.34
CA PHE A 372 5.90 -23.32 -0.25
C PHE A 372 6.61 -22.48 0.82
N PHE A 373 5.86 -21.91 1.76
CA PHE A 373 6.42 -21.14 2.86
C PHE A 373 7.32 -21.99 3.76
N GLU A 374 6.88 -23.19 4.18
CA GLU A 374 7.69 -24.09 5.02
C GLU A 374 8.95 -24.61 4.32
N GLU A 375 8.91 -24.78 2.99
CA GLU A 375 10.07 -25.19 2.19
C GLU A 375 11.06 -24.04 1.95
N THR A 376 10.56 -22.81 1.86
CA THR A 376 11.36 -21.63 1.50
C THR A 376 11.98 -20.95 2.72
N PHE A 377 11.24 -20.87 3.83
CA PHE A 377 11.66 -20.15 5.03
C PHE A 377 12.03 -21.11 6.15
N LYS A 378 13.16 -20.85 6.81
CA LYS A 378 13.57 -21.58 8.01
C LYS A 378 12.70 -21.14 9.18
N ILE A 379 11.70 -21.94 9.53
CA ILE A 379 10.76 -21.62 10.61
C ILE A 379 11.47 -21.34 11.94
N ASP A 380 12.61 -21.99 12.21
CA ASP A 380 13.41 -21.78 13.42
C ASP A 380 13.90 -20.32 13.57
N ASP A 381 14.12 -19.60 12.46
CA ASP A 381 14.52 -18.19 12.48
C ASP A 381 13.34 -17.27 12.86
N LEU A 382 12.11 -17.73 12.68
CA LEU A 382 10.84 -17.01 12.89
C LEU A 382 10.21 -17.29 14.26
N ILE A 383 10.82 -18.16 15.07
CA ILE A 383 10.32 -18.54 16.39
C ILE A 383 11.39 -18.41 17.48
N GLY A 384 10.96 -18.51 18.75
CA GLY A 384 11.83 -18.61 19.92
C GLY A 384 12.19 -17.28 20.58
N LYS A 385 12.25 -16.16 19.84
CA LYS A 385 12.56 -14.85 20.45
C LYS A 385 11.41 -14.33 21.31
N MET A 386 10.17 -14.61 20.91
CA MET A 386 8.92 -14.22 21.59
C MET A 386 8.96 -12.77 22.14
N LYS A 387 9.30 -11.82 21.27
CA LYS A 387 9.35 -10.40 21.65
C LYS A 387 7.90 -9.87 21.80
N ASP A 388 7.70 -9.01 22.78
CA ASP A 388 6.43 -8.29 22.98
C ASP A 388 6.45 -7.00 22.14
N ILE A 389 6.14 -7.14 20.85
CA ILE A 389 6.17 -6.04 19.87
C ILE A 389 4.76 -5.87 19.31
N GLU A 390 4.23 -4.65 19.48
CA GLU A 390 2.96 -4.24 18.91
C GLU A 390 3.06 -4.01 17.40
N LYS A 391 1.93 -4.18 16.70
CA LYS A 391 1.86 -4.16 15.23
C LYS A 391 2.35 -2.84 14.61
N ASP A 392 2.12 -1.71 15.28
CA ASP A 392 2.51 -0.36 14.86
C ASP A 392 4.03 -0.13 14.92
N LYS A 393 4.77 -0.99 15.64
CA LYS A 393 6.23 -0.91 15.78
C LYS A 393 6.98 -1.86 14.85
N LEU A 394 6.28 -2.55 13.95
CA LEU A 394 6.90 -3.48 13.00
C LEU A 394 7.60 -2.72 11.87
N THR A 395 8.89 -3.00 11.71
CA THR A 395 9.75 -2.49 10.64
C THR A 395 10.05 -3.56 9.58
N GLN A 396 10.80 -3.20 8.55
CA GLN A 396 11.25 -4.13 7.50
C GLN A 396 12.05 -5.34 8.05
N GLU A 397 12.66 -5.25 9.24
CA GLU A 397 13.34 -6.38 9.89
C GLU A 397 12.40 -7.59 10.11
N TYR A 398 11.11 -7.34 10.31
CA TYR A 398 10.10 -8.35 10.63
C TYR A 398 9.28 -8.80 9.41
N TYR A 399 9.76 -8.53 8.19
CA TYR A 399 8.99 -8.81 6.98
C TYR A 399 8.65 -10.30 6.82
N ASP A 400 9.59 -11.20 7.13
CA ASP A 400 9.37 -12.65 7.05
C ASP A 400 8.39 -13.13 8.14
N ASP A 401 8.40 -12.51 9.33
CA ASP A 401 7.40 -12.75 10.38
C ASP A 401 6.00 -12.28 9.94
N MET A 402 5.91 -11.17 9.19
CA MET A 402 4.64 -10.69 8.64
C MET A 402 4.07 -11.63 7.57
N LEU A 403 4.94 -12.21 6.71
CA LEU A 403 4.53 -13.26 5.78
C LEU A 403 4.06 -14.51 6.53
N PHE A 404 4.77 -14.92 7.59
CA PHE A 404 4.35 -16.06 8.40
C PHE A 404 2.96 -15.87 9.00
N PHE A 405 2.68 -14.67 9.53
CA PHE A 405 1.36 -14.31 10.02
C PHE A 405 0.26 -14.43 8.93
N ILE A 406 0.53 -14.02 7.70
CA ILE A 406 -0.43 -14.12 6.59
C ILE A 406 -0.67 -15.58 6.21
N VAL A 407 0.37 -16.41 6.21
CA VAL A 407 0.27 -17.85 5.97
C VAL A 407 -0.56 -18.52 7.05
N LEU A 408 -0.37 -18.18 8.33
CA LEU A 408 -1.18 -18.68 9.43
C LEU A 408 -2.66 -18.33 9.26
N LYS A 409 -2.98 -17.08 8.91
CA LYS A 409 -4.36 -16.68 8.59
C LYS A 409 -5.00 -17.54 7.50
N GLY A 410 -4.22 -17.89 6.48
CA GLY A 410 -4.65 -18.77 5.38
C GLY A 410 -4.78 -20.23 5.81
N SER A 411 -4.06 -20.67 6.84
CA SER A 411 -4.06 -22.06 7.30
C SER A 411 -5.17 -22.39 8.31
N LYS A 412 -5.96 -21.40 8.75
CA LYS A 412 -7.00 -21.55 9.80
C LYS A 412 -7.97 -22.71 9.60
N SER A 413 -8.25 -23.08 8.35
CA SER A 413 -9.17 -24.16 7.98
C SER A 413 -8.49 -25.42 7.46
N LEU A 414 -7.17 -25.43 7.37
CA LEU A 414 -6.37 -26.54 6.85
C LEU A 414 -6.05 -27.50 8.00
N TYR A 415 -6.85 -28.52 8.22
CA TYR A 415 -6.53 -29.54 9.22
C TYR A 415 -5.92 -30.78 8.54
N PRO A 416 -4.80 -31.34 9.05
CA PRO A 416 -4.10 -30.97 10.28
C PRO A 416 -2.99 -29.91 10.12
N GLU A 417 -2.66 -29.49 8.91
CA GLU A 417 -1.45 -28.70 8.61
C GLU A 417 -1.44 -27.34 9.33
N GLY A 418 -2.56 -26.64 9.30
CA GLY A 418 -2.82 -25.40 10.05
C GLY A 418 -2.66 -25.55 11.55
N LYS A 419 -3.08 -26.70 12.12
CA LYS A 419 -2.81 -27.01 13.54
C LYS A 419 -1.31 -27.16 13.79
N ASN A 420 -0.63 -27.94 12.94
CA ASN A 420 0.78 -28.26 13.10
C ASN A 420 1.68 -27.03 12.99
N ILE A 421 1.45 -26.18 11.98
CA ILE A 421 2.21 -24.93 11.83
C ILE A 421 1.91 -23.96 12.97
N SER A 422 0.69 -23.93 13.49
CA SER A 422 0.33 -23.09 14.65
C SER A 422 1.01 -23.54 15.93
N LEU A 423 1.26 -24.84 16.12
CA LEU A 423 2.05 -25.33 17.27
C LEU A 423 3.51 -24.83 17.24
N LYS A 424 4.07 -24.53 16.05
CA LYS A 424 5.34 -23.81 15.92
C LYS A 424 5.14 -22.32 16.14
N GLY A 425 4.12 -21.75 15.50
CA GLY A 425 3.82 -20.32 15.50
C GLY A 425 3.47 -19.72 16.86
N ILE A 426 2.99 -20.51 17.84
CA ILE A 426 2.83 -20.03 19.23
C ILE A 426 4.14 -19.58 19.90
N PHE A 427 5.31 -19.90 19.32
CA PHE A 427 6.62 -19.38 19.73
C PHE A 427 7.13 -18.25 18.82
N GLY A 428 6.33 -17.76 17.87
CA GLY A 428 6.70 -16.74 16.91
C GLY A 428 7.37 -15.49 17.50
N ASN A 429 8.28 -14.89 16.74
CA ASN A 429 9.09 -13.76 17.24
C ASN A 429 8.24 -12.52 17.57
N ILE A 430 7.13 -12.30 16.86
CA ILE A 430 6.23 -11.15 17.03
C ILE A 430 4.85 -11.55 17.55
N ASN A 431 4.14 -10.60 18.17
CA ASN A 431 2.83 -10.84 18.79
C ASN A 431 1.77 -11.31 17.80
N GLU A 432 1.78 -10.84 16.54
CA GLU A 432 0.76 -11.18 15.54
C GLU A 432 0.80 -12.67 15.14
N VAL A 433 1.99 -13.23 14.95
CA VAL A 433 2.21 -14.68 14.70
C VAL A 433 1.73 -15.50 15.92
N ARG A 434 2.16 -15.04 17.10
CA ARG A 434 1.63 -15.31 18.46
C ARG A 434 0.14 -15.64 18.48
N LYS A 435 -0.58 -14.54 18.34
CA LYS A 435 -2.01 -14.39 18.43
C LYS A 435 -2.73 -15.27 17.43
N GLU A 436 -2.35 -15.21 16.15
CA GLU A 436 -3.02 -15.97 15.10
C GLU A 436 -2.90 -17.48 15.35
N SER A 437 -1.71 -17.94 15.74
CA SER A 437 -1.47 -19.34 16.08
C SER A 437 -2.35 -19.82 17.24
N ILE A 438 -2.45 -19.02 18.31
CA ILE A 438 -3.32 -19.34 19.46
C ILE A 438 -4.78 -19.50 19.01
N ASN A 439 -5.28 -18.66 18.11
CA ASN A 439 -6.66 -18.78 17.62
C ASN A 439 -6.90 -20.09 16.87
N ILE A 440 -5.97 -20.47 16.01
CA ILE A 440 -6.08 -21.69 15.23
C ILE A 440 -6.05 -22.91 16.18
N LEU A 441 -5.22 -22.86 17.23
CA LEU A 441 -5.21 -23.91 18.26
C LEU A 441 -6.49 -23.93 19.09
N LYS A 442 -7.09 -22.77 19.40
CA LYS A 442 -8.42 -22.70 20.05
C LYS A 442 -9.49 -23.38 19.19
N ARG A 443 -9.44 -23.20 17.86
CA ARG A 443 -10.34 -23.87 16.92
C ARG A 443 -10.17 -25.38 16.92
N TYR A 444 -8.93 -25.88 16.99
CA TYR A 444 -8.61 -27.30 16.98
C TYR A 444 -8.40 -27.93 18.36
N ARG A 445 -8.87 -27.26 19.41
CA ARG A 445 -8.58 -27.62 20.80
C ARG A 445 -8.97 -29.05 21.16
N GLU A 446 -10.17 -29.49 20.76
CA GLU A 446 -10.65 -30.86 20.98
C GLU A 446 -9.81 -31.93 20.24
N LYS A 447 -8.96 -31.50 19.29
CA LYS A 447 -8.10 -32.35 18.44
C LYS A 447 -6.61 -32.24 18.83
N LEU A 448 -6.31 -31.62 19.97
CA LEU A 448 -4.94 -31.54 20.52
C LEU A 448 -4.62 -32.79 21.35
N SER A 449 -3.48 -33.42 21.08
CA SER A 449 -2.98 -34.53 21.89
C SER A 449 -2.39 -34.04 23.22
N LEU A 450 -2.11 -34.97 24.14
CA LEU A 450 -1.45 -34.65 25.40
C LEU A 450 -0.03 -34.10 25.17
N GLU A 451 0.69 -34.61 24.17
CA GLU A 451 2.01 -34.09 23.77
C GLU A 451 1.89 -32.66 23.23
N GLU A 452 0.90 -32.37 22.39
CA GLU A 452 0.68 -31.03 21.85
C GLU A 452 0.27 -30.04 22.95
N LEU A 453 -0.52 -30.46 23.94
CA LEU A 453 -0.85 -29.63 25.11
C LEU A 453 0.38 -29.32 25.98
N LYS A 454 1.39 -30.19 26.03
CA LYS A 454 2.68 -29.88 26.70
C LYS A 454 3.41 -28.75 25.98
N ILE A 455 3.37 -28.73 24.64
CA ILE A 455 3.96 -27.65 23.83
C ILE A 455 3.24 -26.32 24.12
N VAL A 456 1.90 -26.32 24.17
CA VAL A 456 1.13 -25.12 24.53
C VAL A 456 1.46 -24.64 25.94
N LYS A 457 1.67 -25.57 26.89
CA LYS A 457 2.08 -25.23 28.25
C LYS A 457 3.46 -24.58 28.31
N GLU A 458 4.41 -25.07 27.53
CA GLU A 458 5.73 -24.45 27.40
C GLU A 458 5.63 -23.01 26.86
N ALA A 459 4.82 -22.79 25.82
CA ALA A 459 4.58 -21.46 25.29
C ALA A 459 3.93 -20.53 26.33
N TYR A 460 2.96 -21.03 27.10
CA TYR A 460 2.31 -20.30 28.19
C TYR A 460 3.30 -19.84 29.26
N GLU A 461 4.24 -20.70 29.65
CA GLU A 461 5.26 -20.38 30.66
C GLU A 461 6.20 -19.28 30.17
N LYS A 462 6.60 -19.34 28.90
CA LYS A 462 7.53 -18.39 28.25
C LYS A 462 6.90 -17.07 27.80
N GLU A 463 5.57 -17.03 27.60
CA GLU A 463 4.89 -15.84 27.10
C GLU A 463 4.98 -14.66 28.08
N LYS A 464 5.42 -13.52 27.56
CA LYS A 464 5.63 -12.26 28.31
C LYS A 464 4.42 -11.34 28.18
N ASN A 465 3.75 -11.36 27.03
CA ASN A 465 2.57 -10.54 26.80
C ASN A 465 1.39 -11.10 27.62
N VAL A 466 0.88 -10.29 28.55
CA VAL A 466 -0.15 -10.73 29.51
C VAL A 466 -1.44 -11.19 28.82
N ILE A 467 -1.82 -10.54 27.72
CA ILE A 467 -3.03 -10.87 26.96
C ILE A 467 -2.85 -12.22 26.28
N LEU A 468 -1.75 -12.41 25.53
CA LEU A 468 -1.47 -13.68 24.86
C LEU A 468 -1.28 -14.83 25.86
N LYS A 469 -0.71 -14.53 27.04
CA LYS A 469 -0.57 -15.50 28.12
C LYS A 469 -1.92 -15.98 28.65
N ASP A 470 -2.89 -15.09 28.84
CA ASP A 470 -4.26 -15.49 29.19
C ASP A 470 -4.90 -16.30 28.05
N GLU A 471 -4.67 -15.93 26.80
CA GLU A 471 -5.22 -16.66 25.64
C GLU A 471 -4.67 -18.09 25.54
N LEU A 472 -3.38 -18.31 25.82
CA LEU A 472 -2.78 -19.64 25.93
C LEU A 472 -3.34 -20.42 27.13
N ARG A 473 -3.54 -19.76 28.28
CA ARG A 473 -4.21 -20.37 29.45
C ARG A 473 -5.57 -20.91 29.07
N ARG A 474 -6.33 -20.19 28.24
CA ARG A 474 -7.64 -20.64 27.75
C ARG A 474 -7.54 -21.90 26.89
N VAL A 475 -6.54 -21.99 26.01
CA VAL A 475 -6.27 -23.23 25.24
C VAL A 475 -5.99 -24.41 26.18
N LEU A 476 -5.27 -24.19 27.29
CA LEU A 476 -4.93 -25.26 28.23
C LEU A 476 -6.10 -25.67 29.13
N TYR A 477 -6.84 -24.72 29.70
CA TYR A 477 -7.66 -24.96 30.89
C TYR A 477 -9.15 -24.66 30.76
N GLU A 478 -9.62 -24.00 29.68
CA GLU A 478 -11.08 -23.85 29.52
C GLU A 478 -11.76 -25.23 29.41
N SER A 479 -13.02 -25.38 29.78
CA SER A 479 -13.66 -26.69 29.71
C SER A 479 -13.85 -27.15 28.26
N ASN A 480 -13.61 -28.44 27.96
CA ASN A 480 -13.93 -29.08 26.66
C ASN A 480 -15.44 -29.21 26.39
N ASN A 481 -16.30 -28.77 27.31
CA ASN A 481 -17.76 -28.82 27.18
C ASN A 481 -18.33 -27.67 26.34
N LEU A 482 -17.68 -27.33 25.22
CA LEU A 482 -18.21 -26.35 24.28
C LEU A 482 -19.44 -26.96 23.59
N LYS A 483 -20.60 -26.33 23.76
CA LYS A 483 -21.88 -26.86 23.29
C LYS A 483 -21.96 -26.80 21.76
N LYS A 484 -22.11 -27.97 21.13
CA LYS A 484 -22.53 -28.12 19.73
C LYS A 484 -24.04 -28.36 19.71
N GLU A 485 -24.79 -27.28 19.70
CA GLU A 485 -26.25 -27.33 19.82
C GLU A 485 -26.88 -26.93 18.49
N PHE A 486 -27.81 -27.75 18.01
CA PHE A 486 -28.57 -27.51 16.78
C PHE A 486 -30.06 -27.53 17.07
N VAL A 487 -30.79 -26.61 16.44
CA VAL A 487 -32.25 -26.50 16.52
C VAL A 487 -32.83 -26.63 15.12
N ASN A 488 -33.94 -27.37 14.98
CA ASN A 488 -34.68 -27.38 13.71
C ASN A 488 -35.34 -26.00 13.50
N ILE A 489 -34.96 -25.33 12.41
CA ILE A 489 -35.38 -23.97 12.11
C ILE A 489 -36.63 -23.87 11.22
N GLU A 490 -37.17 -24.98 10.69
CA GLU A 490 -38.26 -24.95 9.68
C GLU A 490 -39.48 -24.11 10.11
N LYS A 491 -39.85 -24.19 11.40
CA LYS A 491 -41.02 -23.49 11.96
C LYS A 491 -40.75 -22.03 12.34
N ILE A 492 -39.49 -21.64 12.50
CA ILE A 492 -39.09 -20.28 12.92
C ILE A 492 -38.41 -19.51 11.79
N LYS A 493 -38.23 -20.16 10.63
CA LYS A 493 -37.60 -19.58 9.46
C LYS A 493 -38.47 -18.44 8.93
N VAL A 494 -37.84 -17.28 8.80
CA VAL A 494 -38.41 -16.09 8.18
C VAL A 494 -37.47 -15.58 7.09
N ASP A 495 -38.06 -15.01 6.06
CA ASP A 495 -37.34 -14.20 5.07
C ASP A 495 -37.66 -12.74 5.35
N GLU A 496 -36.73 -11.86 5.01
CA GLU A 496 -36.90 -10.44 5.27
C GLU A 496 -37.93 -9.81 4.36
N HIS A 497 -38.66 -8.87 4.93
CA HIS A 497 -39.68 -8.12 4.24
C HIS A 497 -39.52 -6.61 4.52
N GLY A 498 -39.84 -5.76 3.53
CA GLY A 498 -39.72 -4.30 3.65
C GLY A 498 -40.66 -3.65 4.69
N LYS A 499 -41.46 -4.44 5.41
CA LYS A 499 -42.34 -4.00 6.51
C LYS A 499 -41.91 -4.56 7.86
N ASP A 500 -40.77 -5.26 7.92
CA ASP A 500 -40.23 -5.76 9.18
C ASP A 500 -39.81 -4.59 10.08
N ILE A 501 -40.04 -4.73 11.38
CA ILE A 501 -39.87 -3.64 12.34
C ILE A 501 -38.62 -3.90 13.18
N TYR A 502 -37.65 -2.99 13.14
CA TYR A 502 -36.52 -3.02 14.06
C TYR A 502 -37.00 -2.81 15.50
N LEU A 503 -36.58 -3.69 16.42
CA LEU A 503 -36.95 -3.62 17.83
C LEU A 503 -35.82 -3.08 18.70
N THR A 504 -34.64 -3.70 18.63
CA THR A 504 -33.52 -3.38 19.53
C THR A 504 -32.20 -3.98 19.03
N SER A 505 -31.09 -3.58 19.65
CA SER A 505 -29.75 -4.16 19.44
C SER A 505 -29.30 -4.88 20.70
N ILE A 506 -28.67 -6.04 20.54
CA ILE A 506 -28.24 -6.91 21.63
C ILE A 506 -26.78 -7.34 21.48
N ALA A 507 -26.10 -7.55 22.60
CA ALA A 507 -24.79 -8.21 22.65
C ALA A 507 -25.01 -9.69 23.00
N VAL A 508 -24.88 -10.60 22.04
CA VAL A 508 -25.21 -12.03 22.19
C VAL A 508 -24.48 -12.64 23.39
N ALA A 509 -25.23 -13.21 24.32
CA ALA A 509 -24.70 -13.83 25.51
C ALA A 509 -24.35 -15.31 25.28
N GLY A 510 -23.31 -15.79 25.98
CA GLY A 510 -22.97 -17.21 26.04
C GLY A 510 -22.31 -17.78 24.77
N SER A 511 -21.91 -16.92 23.82
CA SER A 511 -21.10 -17.25 22.64
C SER A 511 -19.81 -18.01 23.00
N ARG A 512 -19.13 -17.60 24.08
CA ARG A 512 -17.91 -18.26 24.61
C ARG A 512 -18.06 -19.73 25.00
N PHE A 513 -19.30 -20.19 25.27
CA PHE A 513 -19.57 -21.59 25.61
C PHE A 513 -19.93 -22.43 24.38
N ARG A 514 -19.90 -21.84 23.18
CA ARG A 514 -20.18 -22.51 21.91
C ARG A 514 -18.90 -23.01 21.27
N ASN A 515 -19.00 -24.10 20.51
CA ASN A 515 -17.83 -24.60 19.78
C ASN A 515 -17.38 -23.56 18.74
N ARG A 516 -16.10 -23.20 18.79
CA ARG A 516 -15.52 -22.12 18.00
C ARG A 516 -15.57 -22.39 16.49
N GLU A 517 -15.25 -23.61 16.06
CA GLU A 517 -15.24 -23.98 14.65
C GLU A 517 -16.64 -23.83 14.02
N TYR A 518 -17.68 -24.27 14.74
CA TYR A 518 -19.06 -24.16 14.27
C TYR A 518 -19.58 -22.72 14.34
N LEU A 519 -19.22 -21.97 15.40
CA LEU A 519 -19.61 -20.58 15.55
C LEU A 519 -19.05 -19.71 14.41
N GLU A 520 -17.76 -19.87 14.07
CA GLU A 520 -17.14 -19.15 12.94
C GLU A 520 -17.82 -19.49 11.62
N LYS A 521 -18.04 -20.78 11.33
CA LYS A 521 -18.72 -21.21 10.11
C LYS A 521 -20.13 -20.65 10.01
N GLU A 522 -20.84 -20.57 11.13
CA GLU A 522 -22.20 -20.02 11.17
C GLU A 522 -22.20 -18.52 10.87
N LEU A 523 -21.26 -17.78 11.49
CA LEU A 523 -21.08 -16.34 11.30
C LEU A 523 -20.66 -15.97 9.87
N GLU A 524 -19.86 -16.82 9.22
CA GLU A 524 -19.44 -16.62 7.82
C GLU A 524 -20.57 -16.93 6.81
N LYS A 525 -21.47 -17.87 7.12
CA LYS A 525 -22.47 -18.38 6.16
C LYS A 525 -23.85 -17.77 6.31
N SER A 526 -24.28 -17.51 7.54
CA SER A 526 -25.66 -17.14 7.83
C SER A 526 -25.88 -15.65 7.61
N LYS A 527 -26.86 -15.29 6.78
CA LYS A 527 -27.28 -13.90 6.61
C LYS A 527 -28.27 -13.45 7.69
N ILE A 528 -29.10 -14.39 8.15
CA ILE A 528 -30.19 -14.17 9.11
C ILE A 528 -30.02 -15.16 10.26
N TYR A 529 -30.38 -14.72 11.47
CA TYR A 529 -30.42 -15.58 12.65
C TYR A 529 -31.82 -15.56 13.25
N TYR A 530 -32.34 -16.73 13.61
CA TYR A 530 -33.68 -16.92 14.14
C TYR A 530 -33.66 -16.94 15.66
N LEU A 531 -34.73 -16.40 16.26
CA LEU A 531 -34.91 -16.40 17.71
C LEU A 531 -35.92 -17.48 18.10
N THR A 532 -35.55 -18.34 19.05
CA THR A 532 -36.42 -19.41 19.53
C THR A 532 -36.40 -19.53 21.04
N ARG A 533 -37.57 -19.82 21.63
CA ARG A 533 -37.74 -19.91 23.09
C ARG A 533 -37.13 -21.20 23.63
N GLU A 534 -36.46 -21.09 24.78
CA GLU A 534 -36.09 -22.23 25.62
C GLU A 534 -36.82 -22.12 26.96
N LYS A 535 -38.07 -22.61 27.01
CA LYS A 535 -38.96 -22.45 28.19
C LYS A 535 -38.47 -23.22 29.41
N ASP A 536 -37.83 -24.37 29.19
CA ASP A 536 -37.34 -25.25 30.25
C ASP A 536 -35.88 -24.94 30.65
N ASN A 537 -35.41 -23.71 30.41
CA ASN A 537 -34.06 -23.33 30.78
C ASN A 537 -33.95 -23.19 32.31
N LEU A 538 -33.11 -24.01 32.92
CA LEU A 538 -32.90 -24.09 34.37
C LEU A 538 -32.43 -22.79 35.03
N TYR A 539 -31.87 -21.86 34.26
CA TYR A 539 -31.28 -20.63 34.77
C TYR A 539 -32.14 -19.41 34.50
N ASP A 540 -32.98 -19.42 33.47
CA ASP A 540 -33.75 -18.27 32.99
C ASP A 540 -34.99 -18.71 32.18
N GLU A 541 -36.17 -18.60 32.79
CA GLU A 541 -37.47 -18.90 32.16
C GLU A 541 -37.73 -18.11 30.86
N LYS A 542 -37.05 -16.98 30.66
CA LYS A 542 -37.17 -16.09 29.48
C LYS A 542 -36.05 -16.31 28.47
N ALA A 543 -35.28 -17.40 28.57
CA ALA A 543 -34.19 -17.68 27.65
C ALA A 543 -34.63 -17.76 26.18
N ILE A 544 -33.93 -17.04 25.32
CA ILE A 544 -34.15 -17.05 23.86
C ILE A 544 -32.82 -17.41 23.19
N LYS A 545 -32.80 -18.53 22.47
CA LYS A 545 -31.66 -18.96 21.65
C LYS A 545 -31.60 -18.14 20.38
N ILE A 546 -30.39 -17.85 19.95
CA ILE A 546 -30.10 -17.22 18.66
C ILE A 546 -29.45 -18.29 17.77
N VAL A 547 -30.06 -18.57 16.63
CA VAL A 547 -29.78 -19.73 15.80
C VAL A 547 -29.52 -19.30 14.36
N GLY A 548 -28.43 -19.71 13.74
CA GLY A 548 -28.17 -19.39 12.33
C GLY A 548 -28.92 -20.29 11.35
N GLU A 549 -28.66 -20.12 10.05
CA GLU A 549 -29.36 -20.80 8.97
C GLU A 549 -29.03 -22.29 8.86
N THR A 550 -27.92 -22.76 9.45
CA THR A 550 -27.63 -24.20 9.54
C THR A 550 -28.31 -24.86 10.74
N GLY A 551 -28.99 -24.07 11.57
CA GLY A 551 -29.58 -24.50 12.82
C GLY A 551 -28.63 -24.44 14.01
N TYR A 552 -27.39 -23.99 13.83
CA TYR A 552 -26.42 -23.89 14.92
C TYR A 552 -26.75 -22.74 15.89
N VAL A 553 -26.73 -23.01 17.19
CA VAL A 553 -27.00 -21.99 18.22
C VAL A 553 -25.72 -21.18 18.51
N ILE A 554 -25.71 -19.91 18.13
CA ILE A 554 -24.55 -19.01 18.34
C ILE A 554 -24.52 -18.39 19.74
N GLY A 555 -25.63 -18.41 20.47
CA GLY A 555 -25.73 -17.85 21.80
C GLY A 555 -27.19 -17.60 22.21
N TYR A 556 -27.37 -16.63 23.10
CA TYR A 556 -28.66 -16.25 23.68
C TYR A 556 -28.87 -14.74 23.64
N VAL A 557 -30.13 -14.33 23.62
CA VAL A 557 -30.50 -12.96 23.98
C VAL A 557 -30.17 -12.74 25.45
N PRO A 558 -29.51 -11.64 25.84
CA PRO A 558 -29.14 -11.45 27.24
C PRO A 558 -30.34 -11.17 28.12
N ARG A 559 -30.19 -11.45 29.41
CA ARG A 559 -31.27 -11.38 30.41
C ARG A 559 -31.92 -10.01 30.54
N LYS A 560 -31.17 -8.94 30.29
CA LYS A 560 -31.69 -7.57 30.44
C LYS A 560 -32.65 -7.22 29.30
N GLU A 561 -32.48 -7.83 28.14
CA GLU A 561 -33.21 -7.52 26.90
C GLU A 561 -34.23 -8.60 26.51
N ASN A 562 -34.19 -9.79 27.14
CA ASN A 562 -35.04 -10.91 26.75
C ASN A 562 -36.52 -10.78 27.16
N TYR A 563 -36.86 -9.91 28.11
CA TYR A 563 -38.22 -9.86 28.66
C TYR A 563 -39.27 -9.55 27.59
N ILE A 564 -39.12 -8.43 26.88
CA ILE A 564 -40.08 -8.01 25.85
C ILE A 564 -40.07 -9.01 24.68
N LEU A 565 -38.88 -9.45 24.26
CA LEU A 565 -38.73 -10.38 23.14
C LEU A 565 -39.36 -11.74 23.43
N SER A 566 -39.27 -12.22 24.67
CA SER A 566 -39.86 -13.49 25.09
C SER A 566 -41.39 -13.44 25.04
N ASN A 567 -41.99 -12.33 25.49
CA ASN A 567 -43.43 -12.12 25.42
C ASN A 567 -43.94 -12.08 23.97
N LEU A 568 -43.18 -11.47 23.05
CA LEU A 568 -43.53 -11.45 21.63
C LEU A 568 -43.54 -12.85 21.04
N LEU A 569 -42.47 -13.63 21.28
CA LEU A 569 -42.38 -15.02 20.82
C LEU A 569 -43.45 -15.92 21.45
N ASP A 570 -43.72 -15.77 22.74
CA ASP A 570 -44.76 -16.50 23.46
C ASP A 570 -46.17 -16.12 22.98
N GLY A 571 -46.35 -14.88 22.50
CA GLY A 571 -47.54 -14.39 21.81
C GLY A 571 -47.66 -14.82 20.33
N GLY A 572 -46.76 -15.67 19.84
CA GLY A 572 -46.79 -16.23 18.49
C GLY A 572 -46.18 -15.32 17.42
N LYS A 573 -45.49 -14.24 17.79
CA LYS A 573 -44.74 -13.41 16.83
C LYS A 573 -43.46 -14.10 16.39
N LEU A 574 -43.02 -13.82 15.17
CA LEU A 574 -41.76 -14.31 14.63
C LEU A 574 -40.71 -13.20 14.68
N LEU A 575 -39.55 -13.50 15.27
CA LEU A 575 -38.43 -12.59 15.39
C LEU A 575 -37.20 -13.17 14.71
N TYR A 576 -36.37 -12.30 14.13
CA TYR A 576 -35.05 -12.64 13.64
C TYR A 576 -34.05 -11.55 14.02
N CYS A 577 -32.76 -11.81 13.83
CA CYS A 577 -31.74 -10.80 13.98
C CYS A 577 -30.67 -10.88 12.88
N ARG A 578 -29.98 -9.76 12.70
CA ARG A 578 -28.80 -9.63 11.86
C ARG A 578 -27.60 -9.34 12.74
N VAL A 579 -26.55 -10.14 12.60
CA VAL A 579 -25.26 -9.82 13.23
C VAL A 579 -24.68 -8.60 12.53
N THR A 580 -24.43 -7.53 13.29
CA THR A 580 -23.87 -6.28 12.78
C THR A 580 -22.36 -6.26 12.86
N GLU A 581 -21.81 -6.81 13.94
CA GLU A 581 -20.38 -6.85 14.22
C GLU A 581 -20.09 -8.05 15.12
N TYR A 582 -18.91 -8.65 14.96
CA TYR A 582 -18.42 -9.62 15.92
C TYR A 582 -16.90 -9.54 16.08
N ASN A 583 -16.44 -9.72 17.31
CA ASN A 583 -15.06 -9.94 17.65
C ASN A 583 -14.99 -11.19 18.53
N LEU A 584 -14.68 -12.32 17.89
CA LEU A 584 -14.61 -13.58 18.59
C LEU A 584 -13.39 -13.66 19.54
N TYR A 585 -12.42 -12.75 19.49
CA TYR A 585 -11.34 -12.70 20.50
C TYR A 585 -11.85 -12.20 21.85
N GLU A 586 -12.74 -11.22 21.80
CA GLU A 586 -13.37 -10.60 22.96
C GLU A 586 -14.68 -11.31 23.34
N ASP A 587 -14.98 -12.44 22.69
CA ASP A 587 -16.25 -13.17 22.81
C ASP A 587 -17.49 -12.29 22.55
N CYS A 588 -17.33 -11.26 21.71
CA CYS A 588 -18.34 -10.25 21.43
C CYS A 588 -19.04 -10.51 20.09
N ILE A 589 -20.37 -10.51 20.09
CA ILE A 589 -21.20 -10.56 18.88
C ILE A 589 -22.37 -9.60 19.11
N TYR A 590 -22.53 -8.62 18.22
CA TYR A 590 -23.62 -7.65 18.25
C TYR A 590 -24.63 -7.96 17.17
N ALA A 591 -25.93 -7.88 17.51
CA ALA A 591 -27.00 -8.17 16.57
C ALA A 591 -28.19 -7.21 16.72
N ASN A 592 -28.82 -6.88 15.61
CA ASN A 592 -30.06 -6.10 15.55
C ASN A 592 -31.25 -7.05 15.41
N VAL A 593 -32.23 -6.94 16.31
CA VAL A 593 -33.43 -7.78 16.36
C VAL A 593 -34.59 -7.09 15.65
N TYR A 594 -35.32 -7.86 14.85
CA TYR A 594 -36.45 -7.42 14.05
C TYR A 594 -37.67 -8.30 14.30
N LEU A 595 -38.85 -7.66 14.28
CA LEU A 595 -40.15 -8.32 14.22
C LEU A 595 -40.51 -8.56 12.75
N SER A 596 -40.68 -9.83 12.38
CA SER A 596 -41.05 -10.21 11.02
C SER A 596 -42.52 -9.91 10.75
N TYR A 597 -42.82 -9.44 9.55
CA TYR A 597 -44.17 -9.23 9.04
C TYR A 597 -44.81 -10.53 8.53
N LYS A 598 -44.08 -11.66 8.55
CA LYS A 598 -44.53 -12.96 8.03
C LYS A 598 -45.78 -13.47 8.75
N ASP A 599 -45.90 -13.29 10.06
CA ASP A 599 -47.07 -13.71 10.84
C ASP A 599 -48.36 -13.03 10.36
N VAL A 600 -48.27 -11.75 9.99
CA VAL A 600 -49.38 -10.99 9.41
C VAL A 600 -49.74 -11.53 8.04
N ILE A 601 -48.74 -11.81 7.19
CA ILE A 601 -48.96 -12.40 5.86
C ILE A 601 -49.68 -13.75 5.98
N GLU A 602 -49.17 -14.66 6.81
CA GLU A 602 -49.75 -15.99 7.02
C GLU A 602 -51.19 -15.90 7.57
N THR A 603 -51.44 -14.96 8.50
CA THR A 603 -52.79 -14.75 9.05
C THR A 603 -53.77 -14.26 8.00
N VAL A 604 -53.33 -13.31 7.14
CA VAL A 604 -54.16 -12.80 6.03
C VAL A 604 -54.41 -13.87 4.99
N GLU A 605 -53.40 -14.63 4.59
CA GLU A 605 -53.53 -15.74 3.64
C GLU A 605 -54.47 -16.83 4.14
N ASN A 606 -54.33 -17.24 5.41
CA ASN A 606 -55.23 -18.23 6.02
C ASN A 606 -56.67 -17.70 6.10
N SER A 607 -56.84 -16.43 6.45
CA SER A 607 -58.17 -15.79 6.47
C SER A 607 -58.79 -15.74 5.07
N LEU A 608 -58.01 -15.41 4.04
CA LEU A 608 -58.44 -15.42 2.64
C LEU A 608 -58.81 -16.84 2.18
N LYS A 609 -58.02 -17.86 2.51
CA LYS A 609 -58.33 -19.28 2.23
C LYS A 609 -59.64 -19.71 2.88
N MET A 610 -59.88 -19.35 4.15
CA MET A 610 -61.13 -19.68 4.84
C MET A 610 -62.36 -18.99 4.23
N VAL A 611 -62.20 -17.76 3.72
CA VAL A 611 -63.26 -17.05 2.99
C VAL A 611 -63.54 -17.72 1.64
N LEU A 612 -62.48 -18.08 0.90
CA LEU A 612 -62.57 -18.74 -0.40
C LEU A 612 -63.17 -20.16 -0.31
N ASP A 613 -62.88 -20.92 0.75
CA ASP A 613 -63.50 -22.23 1.00
C ASP A 613 -64.98 -22.11 1.39
N LYS A 614 -65.38 -21.06 2.14
CA LYS A 614 -66.79 -20.80 2.44
C LYS A 614 -67.60 -20.41 1.20
N SER A 615 -66.99 -19.78 0.19
CA SER A 615 -67.67 -19.51 -1.09
C SER A 615 -67.97 -20.77 -1.91
N ARG A 616 -67.29 -21.90 -1.69
CA ARG A 616 -67.64 -23.19 -2.31
C ARG A 616 -68.90 -23.85 -1.72
N ILE A 617 -69.35 -23.42 -0.54
CA ILE A 617 -70.54 -23.98 0.16
C ILE A 617 -71.84 -23.26 -0.24
N LYS A 618 -71.79 -22.17 -1.03
CA LYS A 618 -72.98 -21.40 -1.47
C LYS A 618 -73.38 -21.59 -2.95
N LEU A 619 -73.18 -22.79 -3.50
CA LEU A 619 -73.60 -23.15 -4.88
C LEU A 619 -74.57 -24.35 -4.94
N ILE A 620 -75.28 -24.64 -3.85
CA ILE A 620 -76.45 -25.51 -3.88
C ILE A 620 -77.60 -24.78 -3.16
N ASN A 621 -78.40 -24.09 -3.98
CA ASN A 621 -79.86 -23.98 -3.88
C ASN A 621 -80.40 -23.43 -5.19
#